data_AF-A0A1V5ZE91-F1
#
_entry.id   AF-A0A1V5ZE91-F1
#
_cell.length_a   1.000
_cell.length_b   1.000
_cell.length_c   1.000
_cell.angle_alpha   90.00
_cell.angle_beta   90.00
_cell.angle_gamma   90.00
#
_symmetry.space_group_name_H-M   'P 1'
#
loop_
_entity.id
_entity.type
_entity.pdbx_description
1 polymer ?
#
loop_
_entity_poly.entity_id
_entity_poly.type
_entity_poly.pdbx_seq_one_letter_code
_entity_poly.pdbx_strand_id
1 'polypeptide(L)' 'MIGILVDDVYSVTNYSKEDIDQEAHSSREGHRDILGVIRKHKKDAHGKEKSSLIIWLDIRKMIGRVEKDL' A
#
# COMPACT_ATOMS: atom_id res chain seq x y z
N MET A 1 2.74 -17.76 14.56
CA MET A 1 3.03 -17.31 13.19
C MET A 1 1.74 -16.80 12.59
N ILE A 2 1.64 -15.50 12.33
CA ILE A 2 0.47 -14.89 11.70
C ILE A 2 0.74 -14.76 10.20
N GLY A 3 -0.19 -15.25 9.39
CA GLY A 3 -0.18 -15.06 7.93
C GLY A 3 -1.22 -14.03 7.50
N ILE A 4 -0.97 -13.35 6.39
CA ILE A 4 -1.94 -12.46 5.74
C ILE A 4 -2.51 -13.20 4.54
N LEU A 5 -3.83 -13.41 4.51
CA LEU A 5 -4.52 -14.00 3.38
C LEU A 5 -4.74 -12.93 2.30
N VAL A 6 -4.36 -13.24 1.07
CA VAL A 6 -4.51 -12.38 -0.11
C VAL A 6 -5.09 -13.19 -1.27
N ASP A 7 -5.68 -12.49 -2.25
CA ASP A 7 -6.22 -13.12 -3.47
C ASP A 7 -5.09 -13.58 -4.41
N ASP A 8 -4.10 -12.70 -4.66
CA ASP A 8 -2.92 -13.03 -5.48
C ASP A 8 -1.72 -12.11 -5.17
N VAL A 9 -0.53 -12.53 -5.56
CA VAL A 9 0.73 -11.77 -5.49
C VAL A 9 1.17 -11.37 -6.89
N TYR A 10 0.97 -10.10 -7.25
CA TYR A 10 1.19 -9.64 -8.63
C TYR A 10 2.66 -9.47 -9.00
N SER A 11 3.44 -8.71 -8.22
CA SER A 11 4.86 -8.46 -8.48
C SER A 11 5.60 -7.90 -7.27
N VAL A 12 6.93 -7.98 -7.32
CA VAL A 12 7.83 -7.27 -6.41
C VAL A 12 8.39 -6.05 -7.15
N THR A 13 8.21 -4.86 -6.59
CA THR A 13 8.66 -3.60 -7.19
C THR A 13 9.32 -2.74 -6.12
N ASN A 14 10.44 -2.10 -6.47
CA ASN A 14 11.08 -1.09 -5.64
C ASN A 14 10.46 0.29 -5.93
N TYR A 15 10.24 1.07 -4.88
CA TYR A 15 9.76 2.45 -4.95
C TYR A 15 10.73 3.35 -4.21
N SER A 16 10.98 4.53 -4.75
CA SER A 16 11.70 5.58 -4.02
C SER A 16 10.73 6.40 -3.18
N LYS A 17 11.25 7.27 -2.31
CA LYS A 17 10.39 8.04 -1.38
C LYS A 17 9.49 9.02 -2.13
N GLU A 18 10.00 9.58 -3.21
CA GLU A 18 9.30 10.52 -4.09
C GLU A 18 8.14 9.88 -4.87
N ASP A 19 8.13 8.55 -5.03
CA ASP A 19 6.98 7.83 -5.61
C ASP A 19 5.80 7.71 -4.63
N ILE A 20 6.03 8.00 -3.35
CA ILE A 20 5.11 7.72 -2.24
C ILE A 20 4.51 9.03 -1.74
N ASP A 21 3.22 9.19 -1.97
CA ASP A 21 2.43 10.25 -1.37
C ASP A 21 2.09 9.88 0.08
N GLN A 22 2.71 10.58 1.02
CA GLN A 22 2.46 10.45 2.46
C GLN A 22 1.48 11.50 2.99
N GLU A 23 1.22 12.57 2.23
CA GLU A 23 0.39 13.71 2.65
C GLU A 23 -1.09 13.52 2.34
N ALA A 24 -1.42 12.65 1.37
CA ALA A 24 -2.80 12.24 1.10
C ALA A 24 -3.49 11.53 2.28
N HIS A 25 -2.77 11.19 3.36
CA HIS A 25 -3.33 10.56 4.57
C HIS A 25 -3.91 11.54 5.59
N SER A 26 -4.43 12.68 5.13
CA SER A 26 -5.12 13.66 5.98
C SER A 26 -6.57 13.25 6.28
N SER A 27 -6.76 12.12 6.98
CA SER A 27 -8.01 11.91 7.70
C SER A 27 -7.77 11.27 9.08
N ARG A 28 -7.89 12.15 10.08
CA ARG A 28 -8.27 11.92 11.48
C ARG A 28 -8.24 10.45 11.96
N GLU A 29 -7.26 10.18 12.81
CA GLU A 29 -7.28 9.20 13.93
C GLU A 29 -7.50 7.70 13.63
N GLY A 30 -7.82 7.28 12.40
CA GLY A 30 -8.27 5.91 12.12
C GLY A 30 -7.28 4.95 11.44
N HIS A 31 -6.37 5.44 10.59
CA HIS A 31 -5.57 4.56 9.71
C HIS A 31 -4.12 4.42 10.18
N ARG A 32 -3.90 3.68 11.28
CA ARG A 32 -2.57 3.59 11.94
C ARG A 32 -1.53 2.75 11.20
N ASP A 33 -1.90 2.12 10.08
CA ASP A 33 -1.04 1.16 9.36
C ASP A 33 -0.80 1.50 7.89
N ILE A 34 -1.35 2.61 7.40
CA ILE A 34 -1.05 3.04 6.05
C ILE A 34 0.18 3.95 6.10
N LEU A 35 1.22 3.57 5.36
CA LEU A 35 2.47 4.32 5.27
C LEU A 35 2.44 5.38 4.15
N GLY A 36 1.63 5.16 3.12
CA GLY A 36 1.65 5.99 1.92
C GLY A 36 0.75 5.45 0.81
N VAL A 37 0.57 6.25 -0.23
CA VAL A 37 -0.07 5.82 -1.47
C VAL A 37 0.87 6.06 -2.64
N ILE A 38 0.99 5.09 -3.53
CA ILE A 38 1.78 5.20 -4.76
C ILE A 38 0.81 5.32 -5.94
N ARG A 39 0.92 6.41 -6.71
CA ARG A 39 0.16 6.61 -7.94
C ARG A 39 0.99 6.23 -9.16
N LYS A 40 0.55 5.21 -9.88
CA LYS A 40 1.15 4.79 -11.14
C LYS A 40 0.31 5.31 -12.28
N HIS A 41 0.90 6.17 -13.11
CA HIS A 41 0.41 6.47 -14.45
C HIS A 41 1.22 5.65 -15.44
N LYS A 42 0.59 4.68 -16.11
CA LYS A 42 1.20 3.97 -17.23
C LYS A 42 0.27 4.00 -18.42
N LYS A 43 0.81 4.32 -19.59
CA LYS A 43 0.12 4.09 -20.86
C LYS A 43 0.26 2.61 -21.20
N ASP A 44 -0.85 1.96 -21.57
CA ASP A 44 -0.82 0.61 -22.08
C ASP A 44 -0.33 0.59 -23.55
N ALA A 45 -0.18 -0.62 -24.11
CA ALA A 45 0.30 -0.81 -25.48
C ALA A 45 -0.59 -0.16 -26.57
N HIS A 46 -1.81 0.25 -26.22
CA HIS A 46 -2.77 0.91 -27.11
C HIS A 46 -2.87 2.41 -26.82
N GLY A 47 -1.96 2.95 -26.01
CA GLY A 47 -1.91 4.37 -25.66
C GLY A 47 -2.96 4.80 -24.63
N LYS A 48 -3.73 3.87 -24.05
CA LYS A 48 -4.72 4.19 -23.01
C LYS A 48 -4.02 4.36 -21.68
N GLU A 49 -4.29 5.48 -21.02
CA GLU A 49 -3.79 5.70 -19.65
C GLU A 49 -4.49 4.74 -18.68
N LYS A 50 -3.71 3.87 -18.04
CA LYS A 50 -4.11 3.18 -16.82
C LYS A 50 -3.47 3.91 -15.65
N SER A 51 -4.32 4.57 -14.86
CA SER A 51 -3.97 5.00 -13.52
C SER A 51 -4.22 3.84 -12.56
N SER A 52 -3.21 3.47 -11.78
CA SER A 52 -3.38 2.54 -10.65
C SER A 52 -2.92 3.18 -9.35
N LEU A 53 -3.64 2.85 -8.29
CA LEU A 53 -3.38 3.33 -6.94
C LEU A 53 -2.94 2.14 -6.09
N ILE A 54 -1.79 2.24 -5.44
CA ILE A 54 -1.24 1.20 -4.58
C ILE A 54 -1.17 1.76 -3.16
N ILE A 55 -1.80 1.07 -2.21
CA ILE A 55 -1.74 1.41 -0.78
C ILE A 55 -0.53 0.72 -0.17
N TRP A 56 0.34 1.49 0.48
CA TRP A 56 1.50 0.94 1.18
C TRP A 56 1.17 0.73 2.66
N LEU A 57 1.31 -0.50 3.14
CA LEU A 57 0.91 -0.91 4.49
C LEU A 57 2.12 -1.26 5.38
N ASP A 58 2.06 -0.85 6.65
CA ASP A 58 2.97 -1.25 7.72
C ASP A 58 2.55 -2.62 8.28
N ILE A 59 2.88 -3.69 7.55
CA ILE A 59 2.50 -5.06 7.93
C ILE A 59 3.04 -5.46 9.31
N ARG A 60 4.16 -4.87 9.76
CA ARG A 60 4.76 -5.17 11.07
C ARG A 60 3.90 -4.64 12.20
N LYS A 61 3.43 -3.40 12.09
CA LYS A 61 2.45 -2.85 13.05
C LYS A 61 1.13 -3.61 13.03
N MET A 62 0.66 -3.99 11.85
CA MET A 62 -0.55 -4.81 11.70
C MET A 62 -0.45 -6.12 12.48
N ILE A 63 0.59 -6.92 12.21
CA ILE A 63 0.82 -8.19 12.91
C ILE A 63 0.97 -7.96 14.42
N GLY A 64 1.77 -6.99 14.84
CA GLY A 64 2.00 -6.72 16.26
C GLY A 64 0.77 -6.23 17.03
N ARG A 65 -0.26 -5.70 16.36
CA ARG A 65 -1.57 -5.45 17.00
C ARG A 65 -2.40 -6.71 17.10
N VAL A 66 -2.48 -7.50 16.02
CA VAL A 66 -3.22 -8.77 16.03
C VAL A 66 -2.64 -9.71 17.10
N GLU A 67 -1.33 -9.76 17.27
CA GLU A 67 -0.67 -10.54 18.33
C GLU A 67 -1.02 -10.09 19.75
N LYS A 68 -1.37 -8.81 19.95
CA LYS A 68 -1.78 -8.30 21.28
C LYS A 68 -3.24 -8.60 21.61
N ASP A 69 -4.06 -8.82 20.59
CA ASP A 69 -5.49 -9.10 20.74
C ASP A 69 -5.77 -10.63 20.82
N LEU A 70 -4.74 -11.46 20.71
CA LEU A 70 -4.76 -12.94 20.86
C LEU A 70 -4.35 -13.37 22.27
#